data_AF-A0A5S3YLK3-F1
#
_entry.id   AF-A0A5S3YLK3-F1
#
_cell.length_a   1.000
_cell.length_b   1.000
_cell.length_c   1.000
_cell.angle_alpha   90.00
_cell.angle_beta   90.00
_cell.angle_gamma   90.00
#
_symmetry.space_group_name_H-M   'P 1'
#
loop_
_entity.id
_entity.type
_entity.pdbx_description
1 polymer ?
#
loop_
_entity_poly.entity_id
_entity_poly.type
_entity_poly.pdbx_seq_one_letter_code
_entity_poly.pdbx_strand_id
1 'polypeptide(L)' 'MKQRQPVPPSGPRRVFCVAKRYITPHLLRITVSGEALHGFPSGYDGAHIKLFFANRTTGTLSLP' A
#
# COMPACT_ATOMS: atom_id res chain seq x y z
N MET A 1 -24.98 11.15 1.11
CA MET A 1 -23.66 10.48 0.99
C MET A 1 -22.73 11.44 0.26
N LYS A 2 -21.62 11.91 0.85
CA LYS A 2 -20.67 12.78 0.12
C LYS A 2 -20.02 11.95 -0.98
N GLN A 3 -20.07 12.43 -2.23
CA GLN A 3 -19.35 11.82 -3.34
C GLN A 3 -17.86 11.77 -3.00
N ARG A 4 -17.24 10.59 -3.12
CA ARG A 4 -15.80 10.41 -3.02
C ARG A 4 -15.17 11.06 -4.25
N GLN A 5 -14.30 12.05 -4.07
CA GLN A 5 -13.59 12.65 -5.20
C GLN A 5 -12.59 11.63 -5.79
N PRO A 6 -12.43 11.56 -7.11
CA PRO A 6 -11.36 10.77 -7.71
C PRO A 6 -10.01 11.28 -7.21
N VAL A 7 -9.17 10.37 -6.69
CA VAL A 7 -7.80 10.73 -6.32
C VAL A 7 -6.98 10.71 -7.62
N PRO A 8 -6.34 11.82 -8.02
CA PRO A 8 -5.54 11.85 -9.24
C PRO A 8 -4.41 10.81 -9.13
N PRO A 9 -4.00 10.19 -10.26
CA PRO A 9 -2.91 9.22 -10.25
C PRO A 9 -1.66 9.87 -9.66
N SER A 10 -1.24 9.37 -8.50
CA SER A 10 0.09 9.64 -7.97
C SER A 10 0.97 8.45 -8.30
N GLY A 11 2.24 8.70 -8.63
CA GLY A 11 3.21 7.62 -8.87
C GLY A 11 3.33 6.68 -7.67
N PRO A 12 4.07 5.55 -7.81
CA PRO A 12 4.24 4.60 -6.73
C PRO A 12 4.81 5.25 -5.46
N ARG A 13 4.22 4.93 -4.31
CA ARG A 13 4.67 5.43 -3.01
C ARG A 13 5.55 4.39 -2.35
N ARG A 14 6.78 4.77 -1.99
CA ARG A 14 7.67 3.87 -1.23
C ARG A 14 7.16 3.75 0.21
N VAL A 15 6.99 2.52 0.67
CA VAL A 15 6.51 2.20 2.01
C VAL A 15 7.41 1.17 2.68
N PHE A 16 7.36 1.13 4.00
CA PHE A 16 8.12 0.22 4.84
C PHE A 16 7.17 -0.59 5.71
N CYS A 17 7.38 -1.90 5.81
CA CYS A 17 6.65 -2.76 6.74
C CYS A 17 7.12 -2.46 8.17
N VAL A 18 6.22 -1.95 9.01
CA VAL A 18 6.52 -1.62 10.42
C VAL A 18 5.94 -2.64 11.40
N ALA A 19 4.92 -3.41 10.99
CA ALA A 19 4.41 -4.51 11.81
C ALA A 19 3.84 -5.64 10.94
N LYS A 20 3.89 -6.86 11.48
CA LYS A 20 3.30 -8.06 10.90
C LYS A 20 2.57 -8.85 11.99
N ARG A 21 1.34 -9.28 11.72
CA ARG A 21 0.54 -10.08 12.66
C ARG A 21 -0.32 -11.09 11.92
N TYR A 22 -0.14 -12.38 12.23
CA TYR A 22 -1.08 -13.40 11.78
C TYR A 22 -2.43 -13.17 12.47
N ILE A 23 -3.49 -13.04 11.67
CA ILE A 23 -4.87 -13.00 12.14
C ILE A 23 -5.40 -14.42 12.28
N THR A 24 -5.05 -15.27 11.31
CA THR A 24 -5.29 -16.71 11.25
C THR A 24 -4.04 -17.38 10.64
N PRO A 25 -3.93 -18.71 10.59
CA PRO A 25 -2.75 -19.39 10.02
C PRO A 25 -2.41 -19.01 8.57
N HIS A 26 -3.42 -18.60 7.79
CA HIS A 26 -3.26 -18.26 6.37
C HIS A 26 -3.55 -16.78 6.06
N LEU A 27 -3.75 -15.94 7.09
CA LEU A 27 -4.01 -14.50 6.92
C LEU A 27 -3.02 -13.67 7.72
N LEU A 28 -2.11 -12.98 7.02
CA LEU A 28 -1.13 -12.08 7.60
C LEU A 28 -1.55 -10.62 7.40
N ARG A 29 -1.75 -9.88 8.49
CA ARG A 29 -1.91 -8.43 8.45
C ARG A 29 -0.53 -7.76 8.48
N ILE A 30 -0.30 -6.87 7.52
CA ILE A 30 0.89 -6.03 7.44
C ILE A 30 0.49 -4.57 7.68
N THR A 31 1.22 -3.89 8.56
CA THR A 31 1.13 -2.43 8.73
C THR A 31 2.31 -1.80 8.00
N VAL A 32 2.02 -0.83 7.13
CA VAL A 32 3.03 -0.09 6.38
C VAL A 32 3.07 1.37 6.84
N SER A 33 4.25 1.97 6.79
CA SER A 33 4.49 3.39 7.07
C SER A 33 5.50 3.98 6.07
N GLY A 34 5.73 5.29 6.14
CA GLY A 34 6.74 6.00 5.36
C GLY A 34 6.30 7.41 4.99
N GLU A 35 7.25 8.32 4.83
CA GLU A 35 7.00 9.74 4.49
C GLU A 35 6.14 9.92 3.23
N ALA A 36 6.28 9.02 2.25
CA ALA A 36 5.50 9.07 1.02
C ALA A 36 3.99 8.80 1.21
N LEU A 37 3.55 8.37 2.41
CA LEU A 37 2.13 8.26 2.78
C LEU A 37 1.55 9.57 3.31
N HIS A 38 2.34 10.62 3.47
CA HIS A 38 1.79 11.94 3.79
C HIS A 38 0.79 12.37 2.70
N GLY A 39 -0.39 12.82 3.12
CA GLY A 39 -1.50 13.14 2.21
C GLY A 39 -2.15 11.92 1.53
N PHE A 40 -1.92 10.69 2.02
CA PHE A 40 -2.68 9.53 1.56
C PHE A 40 -4.18 9.73 1.89
N PRO A 41 -5.08 9.47 0.94
CA PRO A 41 -6.50 9.85 1.07
C PRO A 41 -7.21 9.10 2.20
N SER A 42 -8.00 9.83 2.99
CA SER A 42 -8.87 9.28 4.05
C SER A 42 -10.32 9.13 3.59
N GLY A 43 -11.10 8.24 4.21
CA GLY A 43 -12.53 8.04 3.88
C GLY A 43 -12.80 7.07 2.71
N TYR A 44 -11.76 6.34 2.30
CA TYR A 44 -11.80 5.31 1.26
C TYR A 44 -11.71 3.90 1.86
N ASP A 45 -12.29 3.69 3.03
CA ASP A 45 -12.36 2.37 3.66
C ASP A 45 -13.01 1.36 2.70
N GLY A 46 -12.39 0.18 2.59
CA GLY A 46 -12.75 -0.88 1.66
C GLY A 46 -12.16 -0.75 0.25
N ALA A 47 -11.46 0.35 -0.07
CA ALA A 47 -10.72 0.45 -1.32
C ALA A 47 -9.49 -0.47 -1.32
N HIS A 48 -8.94 -0.73 -2.51
CA HIS A 48 -7.72 -1.52 -2.68
C HIS A 48 -6.58 -0.65 -3.21
N ILE A 49 -5.35 -1.11 -2.96
CA ILE A 49 -4.12 -0.54 -3.51
C ILE A 49 -3.37 -1.60 -4.31
N LYS A 50 -2.51 -1.16 -5.24
CA LYS A 50 -1.58 -2.05 -5.94
C LYS A 50 -0.23 -2.00 -5.24
N LEU A 51 0.33 -3.18 -4.94
CA LEU A 51 1.67 -3.32 -4.38
C LEU A 51 2.61 -3.82 -5.48
N PHE A 52 3.78 -3.18 -5.58
CA PHE A 52 4.85 -3.61 -6.45
C PHE A 52 5.87 -4.37 -5.62
N PHE A 53 6.20 -5.59 -6.05
CA PHE A 53 7.19 -6.43 -5.38
C PHE A 53 8.43 -6.52 -6.26
N ALA A 54 9.61 -6.51 -5.62
CA ALA A 54 10.84 -6.80 -6.32
C ALA A 54 10.79 -8.23 -6.90
N ASN A 55 11.48 -8.43 -8.01
CA ASN A 55 11.70 -9.77 -8.55
C ASN A 55 12.36 -10.64 -7.48
N ARG A 56 11.76 -11.80 -7.17
CA ARG A 56 12.23 -12.68 -6.09
C ARG A 56 13.66 -13.20 -6.32
N THR A 57 14.04 -13.40 -7.57
CA THR A 57 15.34 -13.98 -7.94
C THR A 57 16.42 -12.90 -8.05
N THR A 58 16.13 -11.77 -8.70
CA THR A 58 17.14 -10.73 -8.97
C THR A 58 17.17 -9.61 -7.92
N GLY A 59 16.12 -9.48 -7.10
CA GLY A 59 15.96 -8.37 -6.16
C GLY A 59 15.62 -7.02 -6.81
N THR A 60 15.50 -6.96 -8.13
CA THR A 60 15.21 -5.71 -8.87
C THR A 60 13.74 -5.34 -8.73
N LEU A 61 13.46 -4.09 -8.34
CA LEU A 61 12.12 -3.50 -8.39
C LEU A 61 12.01 -2.58 -9.60
N SER A 62 11.21 -2.95 -10.59
CA SER A 62 10.87 -2.09 -11.73
C SER A 62 9.54 -1.40 -11.46
N LEU A 63 9.52 -0.08 -11.61
CA LEU A 63 8.31 0.74 -11.51
C LEU A 63 7.87 1.19 -12.92
N PRO A 64 6.56 1.36 -13.17
CA PRO A 64 6.06 1.95 -14.40
C PRO A 64 6.36 3.45 -14.48
#